data_AF-A0A0G4IPE2-F1
#
_entry.id   AF-A0A0G4IPE2-F1
#
_cell.length_a   1.000
_cell.length_b   1.000
_cell.length_c   1.000
_cell.angle_alpha   90.00
_cell.angle_beta   90.00
_cell.angle_gamma   90.00
#
_symmetry.space_group_name_H-M   'P 1'
#
loop_
_entity.id
_entity.type
_entity.pdbx_description
1 polymer ?
#
loop_
_entity_poly.entity_id
_entity_poly.type
_entity_poly.pdbx_seq_one_letter_code
_entity_poly.pdbx_strand_id
1 'polypeptide(L)'
;MAKLESSFTDTLPTAFGFVLTDIDLNALRYTHDEPDSECHSSQRIKGASFGQMVLQSRALPATPPEKGSFPLDHDGVCRAAMRVYMKCLRAHEGSSGSCKGLARDYLQCRIDHALMAPEDLTQLGFDNDHPPSIK
;
A
#
# COMPACT_ATOMS: atom_id res chain seq x y z
N MET A 1 -48.76 -24.38 27.85
CA MET A 1 -47.51 -24.40 27.06
C MET A 1 -46.64 -23.28 27.63
N ALA A 2 -45.47 -23.43 28.23
CA ALA A 2 -44.51 -24.53 28.31
C ALA A 2 -43.91 -24.57 29.72
N LYS A 3 -43.39 -25.75 30.08
CA LYS A 3 -42.93 -26.14 31.41
C LYS A 3 -41.42 -25.92 31.54
N LEU A 4 -41.05 -25.50 32.73
CA LEU A 4 -39.77 -25.35 33.41
C LEU A 4 -38.78 -26.55 33.31
N GLU A 5 -37.48 -26.22 33.49
CA GLU A 5 -36.36 -27.05 34.01
C GLU A 5 -35.70 -28.05 33.02
N SER A 6 -34.40 -28.37 33.03
CA SER A 6 -33.15 -27.92 33.68
C SER A 6 -31.98 -28.72 33.04
N SER A 7 -30.75 -28.45 33.47
CA SER A 7 -29.54 -29.32 33.35
C SER A 7 -28.81 -29.25 32.00
N PHE A 8 -27.65 -28.59 31.86
CA PHE A 8 -26.36 -28.85 32.52
C PHE A 8 -25.95 -30.33 32.49
N THR A 9 -25.34 -30.76 31.39
CA THR A 9 -24.27 -31.77 31.40
C THR A 9 -23.32 -31.51 30.24
N ASP A 10 -22.05 -31.26 30.60
CA ASP A 10 -20.84 -31.40 29.80
C ASP A 10 -20.90 -32.51 28.75
N THR A 11 -20.41 -32.21 27.54
CA THR A 11 -19.84 -33.22 26.65
C THR A 11 -18.68 -32.58 25.91
N LEU A 12 -17.46 -32.81 26.41
CA LEU A 12 -16.22 -32.48 25.70
C LEU A 12 -16.20 -33.18 24.33
N PRO A 13 -15.74 -32.52 23.25
CA PRO A 13 -15.48 -33.19 21.98
C PRO A 13 -14.17 -33.98 22.07
N THR A 14 -14.31 -35.31 22.13
CA THR A 14 -13.21 -36.26 21.93
C THR A 14 -12.79 -36.26 20.45
N ALA A 15 -11.63 -35.65 20.20
CA ALA A 15 -10.52 -36.20 19.43
C ALA A 15 -10.73 -36.80 18.01
N PHE A 16 -9.85 -36.34 17.11
CA PHE A 16 -9.36 -36.99 15.88
C PHE A 16 -10.30 -37.10 14.67
N GLY A 17 -10.12 -36.15 13.75
CA GLY A 17 -10.63 -36.22 12.37
C GLY A 17 -10.02 -35.15 11.47
N PHE A 18 -8.70 -34.92 11.58
CA PHE A 18 -7.97 -33.98 10.72
C PHE A 18 -7.76 -34.64 9.35
N VAL A 19 -8.59 -34.30 8.36
CA VAL A 19 -8.34 -34.68 6.96
C VAL A 19 -7.48 -33.58 6.35
N LEU A 20 -6.15 -33.70 6.49
CA LEU A 20 -5.17 -32.90 5.75
C LEU A 20 -5.04 -33.50 4.35
N THR A 21 -5.76 -32.94 3.39
CA THR A 21 -5.34 -32.98 1.99
C THR A 21 -4.60 -31.67 1.71
N ASP A 22 -3.28 -31.76 1.74
CA ASP A 22 -2.26 -30.91 1.11
C ASP A 22 -2.57 -29.41 0.95
N ILE A 23 -2.36 -28.64 2.02
CA ILE A 23 -2.00 -27.22 1.90
C ILE A 23 -0.48 -27.18 2.06
N ASP A 24 0.22 -27.05 0.94
CA ASP A 24 1.67 -26.88 0.91
C ASP A 24 2.05 -25.52 1.52
N LEU A 25 2.25 -25.52 2.84
CA LEU A 25 2.55 -24.35 3.68
C LEU A 25 3.97 -23.81 3.46
N ASN A 26 4.64 -24.22 2.37
CA ASN A 26 5.90 -23.65 1.91
C ASN A 26 5.72 -22.72 0.68
N ALA A 27 4.54 -22.68 0.05
CA ALA A 27 4.23 -21.78 -1.07
C ALA A 27 3.66 -20.41 -0.63
N LEU A 28 3.33 -20.24 0.66
CA LEU A 28 2.96 -18.94 1.26
C LEU A 28 4.16 -18.25 1.94
N ARG A 29 5.39 -18.73 1.71
CA ARG A 29 6.56 -17.85 1.75
C ARG A 29 6.56 -17.04 0.45
N TYR A 30 5.79 -15.97 0.50
CA TYR A 30 5.95 -14.77 -0.29
C TYR A 30 7.42 -14.35 -0.24
N THR A 31 8.23 -14.83 -1.18
CA THR A 31 9.58 -14.33 -1.45
C THR A 31 9.42 -12.95 -2.05
N HIS A 32 9.44 -11.94 -1.19
CA HIS A 32 9.71 -10.56 -1.60
C HIS A 32 11.13 -10.21 -1.15
N ASP A 33 12.06 -11.03 -1.60
CA ASP A 33 13.50 -10.82 -1.53
C ASP A 33 14.07 -11.38 -2.84
N GLU A 34 14.00 -10.57 -3.89
CA GLU A 34 14.97 -10.64 -4.99
C GLU A 34 15.60 -9.25 -5.10
N PRO A 35 16.94 -9.16 -5.00
CA PRO A 35 17.67 -7.92 -4.82
C PRO A 35 17.85 -7.20 -6.16
N ASP A 36 17.93 -5.87 -6.08
CA ASP A 36 18.48 -4.98 -7.10
C ASP A 36 18.08 -5.29 -8.55
N SER A 37 16.91 -4.80 -8.96
CA SER A 37 16.58 -4.63 -10.37
C SER A 37 17.52 -3.60 -10.99
N GLU A 38 18.69 -4.06 -11.37
CA GLU A 38 19.62 -3.45 -12.32
C GLU A 38 18.82 -3.13 -13.59
N CYS A 39 18.87 -1.87 -14.01
CA CYS A 39 18.29 -1.43 -15.28
C CYS A 39 18.99 -2.18 -16.41
N HIS A 40 18.40 -3.29 -16.87
CA HIS A 40 18.91 -4.07 -17.99
C HIS A 40 18.76 -3.28 -19.29
N SER A 41 19.75 -2.41 -19.52
CA SER A 41 20.08 -1.84 -20.80
C SER A 41 20.66 -2.95 -21.70
N SER A 42 20.21 -2.95 -22.96
CA SER A 42 20.80 -3.65 -24.11
C SER A 42 20.61 -5.16 -24.23
N GLN A 43 19.47 -5.56 -24.80
CA GLN A 43 19.46 -6.70 -25.73
C GLN A 43 18.80 -6.30 -27.05
N ARG A 44 19.64 -6.15 -28.07
CA ARG A 44 19.29 -5.83 -29.46
C ARG A 44 18.66 -7.07 -30.10
N ILE A 45 17.33 -7.20 -30.07
CA ILE A 45 16.65 -8.20 -30.90
C ILE A 45 16.76 -7.79 -32.37
N LYS A 46 17.41 -8.64 -33.16
CA LYS A 46 17.55 -8.48 -34.61
C LYS A 46 16.19 -8.81 -35.25
N GLY A 47 15.53 -7.77 -35.75
CA GLY A 47 14.65 -7.81 -36.93
C GLY A 47 13.41 -8.71 -36.88
N ALA A 48 12.26 -8.09 -36.66
CA ALA A 48 11.04 -8.42 -37.38
C ALA A 48 10.31 -7.10 -37.67
N SER A 49 10.01 -6.88 -38.94
CA SER A 49 9.33 -5.71 -39.48
C SER A 49 7.93 -5.55 -38.87
N PHE A 50 7.70 -4.44 -38.17
CA PHE A 50 6.37 -3.87 -37.97
C PHE A 50 6.40 -2.43 -38.46
N GLY A 51 5.40 -2.07 -39.26
CA GLY A 51 5.35 -0.87 -40.08
C GLY A 51 5.60 0.44 -39.32
N GLN A 52 6.20 1.37 -40.06
CA GLN A 52 6.48 2.74 -39.65
C GLN A 52 5.20 3.51 -39.29
N MET A 53 5.09 3.96 -38.04
CA MET A 53 4.60 5.30 -37.72
C MET A 53 5.71 6.01 -36.95
N VAL A 54 6.44 6.87 -37.66
CA VAL A 54 7.48 7.71 -37.08
C VAL A 54 6.82 8.98 -36.55
N LEU A 55 6.27 8.93 -35.33
CA LEU A 55 6.26 10.13 -34.49
C LEU A 55 7.57 10.10 -33.71
N GLN A 56 8.65 10.57 -34.33
CA GLN A 56 9.84 10.96 -33.60
C GLN A 56 9.48 12.22 -32.80
N SER A 57 8.80 12.03 -31.67
CA SER A 57 8.97 12.94 -30.54
C SER A 57 10.41 12.79 -30.12
N ARG A 58 11.29 13.62 -30.71
CA ARG A 58 12.53 14.00 -30.03
C ARG A 58 12.10 14.34 -28.61
N ALA A 59 12.52 13.52 -27.65
CA ALA A 59 12.36 13.85 -26.26
C ALA A 59 13.07 15.20 -26.10
N LEU A 60 12.27 16.27 -26.03
CA LEU A 60 12.77 17.52 -25.51
C LEU A 60 13.41 17.14 -24.16
N PRO A 61 14.59 17.67 -23.81
CA PRO A 61 15.14 17.44 -22.49
C PRO A 61 14.01 17.74 -21.52
N ALA A 62 13.52 16.70 -20.85
CA ALA A 62 12.35 16.82 -20.00
C ALA A 62 12.78 17.83 -18.94
N THR A 63 12.22 19.04 -19.01
CA THR A 63 12.37 20.01 -17.93
C THR A 63 11.97 19.25 -16.68
N PRO A 64 12.87 19.14 -15.68
CA PRO A 64 12.55 18.43 -14.46
C PRO A 64 11.19 18.92 -13.95
N PRO A 65 10.32 18.02 -13.49
CA PRO A 65 9.06 18.45 -12.89
C PRO A 65 9.39 19.47 -11.79
N GLU A 66 8.65 20.56 -11.74
CA GLU A 66 8.90 21.72 -10.86
C GLU A 66 9.12 21.32 -9.38
N LYS A 67 8.57 20.18 -8.95
CA LYS A 67 8.68 19.65 -7.58
C LYS A 67 9.69 18.51 -7.39
N GLY A 68 10.43 18.13 -8.44
CA GLY A 68 11.42 17.04 -8.40
C GLY A 68 10.80 15.63 -8.25
N SER A 69 11.65 14.60 -8.27
CA SER A 69 11.24 13.25 -7.84
C SER A 69 11.04 13.26 -6.33
N PHE A 70 9.85 12.85 -5.90
CA PHE A 70 9.49 12.81 -4.48
C PHE A 70 10.49 11.97 -3.70
N PRO A 71 11.14 12.50 -2.64
CA PRO A 71 12.05 11.73 -1.81
C PRO A 71 11.31 10.52 -1.24
N LEU A 72 11.87 9.33 -1.43
CA LEU A 72 11.32 8.12 -0.83
C LEU A 72 11.70 8.12 0.66
N ASP A 73 10.73 7.85 1.55
CA ASP A 73 10.96 7.68 2.99
C ASP A 73 11.80 6.42 3.22
N HIS A 74 13.13 6.57 3.11
CA HIS A 74 14.08 5.47 3.14
C HIS A 74 14.19 4.86 4.54
N ASP A 75 14.29 5.71 5.56
CA ASP A 75 14.46 5.29 6.95
C ASP A 75 13.14 4.81 7.56
N GLY A 76 12.02 5.00 6.85
CA GLY A 76 10.71 4.52 7.23
C GLY A 76 10.14 5.24 8.45
N VAL A 77 10.52 6.50 8.66
CA VAL A 77 10.10 7.29 9.82
C VAL A 77 8.58 7.43 9.85
N CYS A 78 7.97 7.61 8.68
CA CYS A 78 6.52 7.75 8.53
C CYS A 78 5.81 6.44 8.15
N ARG A 79 6.51 5.29 8.20
CA ARG A 79 5.95 3.97 7.86
C ARG A 79 4.77 3.57 8.73
N ALA A 80 4.70 4.04 9.97
CA ALA A 80 3.57 3.78 10.87
C ALA A 80 2.28 4.43 10.34
N ALA A 81 2.29 5.75 10.11
CA ALA A 81 1.16 6.49 9.54
C ALA A 81 0.79 5.96 8.14
N MET A 82 1.79 5.65 7.31
CA MET A 82 1.58 5.04 6.00
C MET A 82 0.79 3.74 6.09
N ARG A 83 1.16 2.82 7.00
CA ARG A 83 0.47 1.53 7.15
C ARG A 83 -0.98 1.70 7.56
N VAL A 84 -1.28 2.64 8.47
CA VAL A 84 -2.66 2.89 8.90
C VAL A 84 -3.49 3.45 7.75
N TYR A 85 -2.94 4.41 7.00
CA TYR A 85 -3.59 4.95 5.80
C TYR A 85 -3.86 3.87 4.74
N MET A 86 -2.85 3.04 4.43
CA MET A 86 -2.99 1.95 3.46
C MET A 86 -4.00 0.89 3.90
N LYS A 87 -4.10 0.61 5.21
CA LYS A 87 -5.12 -0.29 5.76
C LYS A 87 -6.52 0.27 5.54
N CYS A 88 -6.71 1.58 5.73
CA CYS A 88 -7.98 2.24 5.46
C CYS A 88 -8.36 2.17 3.98
N LEU A 89 -7.42 2.48 3.06
CA LEU A 89 -7.69 2.37 1.63
C LEU A 89 -8.11 0.95 1.23
N ARG A 90 -7.44 -0.07 1.76
CA ARG A 90 -7.81 -1.47 1.50
C ARG A 90 -9.20 -1.82 2.02
N ALA A 91 -9.59 -1.28 3.17
CA ALA A 91 -10.91 -1.51 3.76
C ALA A 91 -12.05 -0.80 3.02
N HIS A 92 -11.75 0.31 2.34
CA HIS A 92 -12.73 1.11 1.59
C HIS A 92 -12.53 1.03 0.07
N GLU A 93 -11.95 -0.07 -0.43
CA GLU A 93 -11.79 -0.34 -1.88
C GLU A 93 -11.09 0.78 -2.66
N GLY A 94 -10.15 1.47 -2.02
CA GLY A 94 -9.41 2.59 -2.60
C GLY A 94 -10.12 3.94 -2.52
N SER A 95 -11.27 4.04 -1.84
CA SER A 95 -11.92 5.33 -1.59
C SER A 95 -11.10 6.19 -0.64
N SER A 96 -10.54 7.28 -1.17
CA SER A 96 -9.70 8.22 -0.41
C SER A 96 -10.50 9.14 0.52
N GLY A 97 -11.80 9.33 0.25
CA GLY A 97 -12.67 10.22 1.04
C GLY A 97 -12.76 9.81 2.51
N SER A 98 -12.99 8.51 2.76
CA SER A 98 -13.10 7.95 4.11
C SER A 98 -11.77 7.94 4.87
N CYS A 99 -10.64 8.06 4.14
CA CYS A 99 -9.29 7.96 4.69
C CYS A 99 -8.56 9.30 4.72
N LYS A 100 -9.25 10.43 4.46
CA LYS A 100 -8.64 11.76 4.36
C LYS A 100 -7.82 12.15 5.60
N GLY A 101 -8.30 11.85 6.81
CA GLY A 101 -7.55 12.15 8.04
C GLY A 101 -6.25 11.39 8.18
N LEU A 102 -6.26 10.11 7.79
CA LEU A 102 -5.07 9.27 7.82
C LEU A 102 -4.07 9.71 6.74
N ALA A 103 -4.56 10.17 5.59
CA ALA A 103 -3.71 10.78 4.56
C ALA A 103 -3.07 12.08 5.05
N ARG A 104 -3.82 12.92 5.78
CA ARG A 104 -3.31 14.15 6.39
C ARG A 104 -2.19 13.86 7.39
N ASP A 105 -2.40 12.90 8.31
CA ASP A 105 -1.40 12.51 9.30
C ASP A 105 -0.12 11.95 8.65
N TYR A 106 -0.27 11.17 7.58
CA TYR A 106 0.86 10.64 6.81
C TYR A 106 1.67 11.74 6.13
N LEU A 107 1.00 12.72 5.51
CA LEU A 107 1.69 13.85 4.84
C LEU A 107 2.30 14.82 5.86
N GLN A 108 1.63 15.07 6.98
CA GLN A 108 2.17 15.91 8.05
C GLN A 108 3.48 15.33 8.59
N CYS A 109 3.52 14.02 8.87
CA CYS A 109 4.76 13.35 9.28
C CYS A 109 5.90 13.59 8.29
N ARG A 110 5.62 13.53 6.99
CA ARG A 110 6.64 13.76 5.96
C ARG A 110 7.13 15.20 5.89
N ILE A 111 6.26 16.17 6.16
CA ILE A 111 6.63 17.58 6.25
C ILE A 111 7.49 17.82 7.50
N ASP A 112 7.08 17.28 8.65
CA ASP A 112 7.79 17.41 9.93
C ASP A 112 9.21 16.82 9.88
N HIS A 113 9.38 15.73 9.14
CA HIS A 113 10.66 15.05 8.94
C HIS A 113 11.44 15.52 7.70
N ALA A 114 11.02 16.60 7.06
CA ALA A 114 11.67 17.16 5.86
C ALA A 114 11.85 16.13 4.70
N LEU A 115 10.95 15.14 4.62
CA LEU A 115 10.87 14.15 3.54
C LEU A 115 10.08 14.67 2.31
N MET A 116 9.62 15.92 2.39
CA MET A 116 8.88 16.68 1.38
C MET A 116 9.19 18.17 1.50
N ALA A 117 8.92 18.93 0.44
CA ALA A 117 8.91 20.38 0.53
C ALA A 117 7.85 20.85 1.56
N PRO A 118 8.14 21.90 2.34
CA PRO A 118 7.18 22.46 3.27
C PRO A 118 6.03 23.09 2.48
N GLU A 119 4.85 22.49 2.61
CA GLU A 119 3.59 22.94 1.99
C GLU A 119 2.52 22.98 3.08
N ASP A 120 1.58 23.91 2.98
CA ASP A 120 0.45 23.96 3.92
C ASP A 120 -0.54 22.83 3.61
N LEU A 121 -1.04 22.17 4.66
CA LEU A 121 -2.06 21.13 4.56
C LEU A 121 -3.32 21.63 3.85
N THR A 122 -3.65 22.91 3.98
CA THR A 122 -4.78 23.52 3.28
C THR A 122 -4.59 23.53 1.76
N GLN A 123 -3.36 23.78 1.27
CA GLN A 123 -3.03 23.75 -0.16
C GLN A 123 -3.07 22.33 -0.73
N LEU A 124 -2.83 21.34 0.13
CA LEU A 124 -2.96 19.92 -0.18
C LEU A 124 -4.42 19.41 -0.13
N GLY A 125 -5.39 20.28 0.20
CA GLY A 125 -6.82 19.94 0.24
C GLY A 125 -7.27 19.29 1.55
N PHE A 126 -6.55 19.55 2.65
CA PHE A 126 -6.94 19.17 4.00
C PHE A 126 -7.39 20.40 4.78
N ASP A 127 -8.70 20.57 4.91
CA ASP A 127 -9.29 21.58 5.78
C ASP A 127 -9.23 21.16 7.25
N ASN A 128 -9.38 22.13 8.16
CA ASN A 128 -9.34 21.94 9.62
C ASN A 128 -10.40 20.97 10.17
N ASP A 129 -11.36 20.56 9.34
CA ASP A 129 -12.44 19.65 9.70
C ASP A 129 -11.99 18.18 9.86
N HIS A 130 -10.75 17.86 9.49
CA HIS A 130 -10.21 16.53 9.73
C HIS A 130 -9.19 16.58 10.87
N PRO A 131 -9.55 16.18 12.11
CA PRO A 131 -8.59 16.11 13.21
C PRO A 131 -7.57 14.98 13.01
N PRO A 132 -6.42 15.05 13.69
CA PRO A 132 -5.45 13.94 13.71
C PRO A 132 -6.11 12.69 14.24
N SER A 133 -6.04 11.64 13.42
CA SER A 133 -6.64 10.35 13.69
C SER A 133 -5.68 9.45 14.48
N ILE A 134 -4.39 9.78 14.46
CA ILE A 134 -3.36 9.18 15.33
C ILE A 134 -3.18 10.09 16.57
N LYS A 135 -3.66 9.63 17.73
CA LYS A 135 -3.37 10.20 19.05
C LYS A 135 -2.31 9.36 19.77
#